data_AF-G5A8E5-F1
#
_entry.id   AF-G5A8E5-F1
#
_cell.length_a   1.000
_cell.length_b   1.000
_cell.length_c   1.000
_cell.angle_alpha   90.00
_cell.angle_beta   90.00
_cell.angle_gamma   90.00
#
_symmetry.space_group_name_H-M   'P 1'
#
loop_
_entity.id
_entity.type
_entity.pdbx_description
1 polymer ?
#
loop_
_entity_poly.entity_id
_entity_poly.type
_entity_poly.pdbx_seq_one_letter_code
_entity_poly.pdbx_strand_id
1 'polypeptide(L)' 'KGGKQICLRFLSAQGCRGKNGKCIIDNLCHFKPAALPDVVRDFTDKNYGGLSSDMQ' A
#
# COMPACT_ATOMS: atom_id res chain seq x y z
N LYS A 1 11.06 -8.11 -3.69
CA LYS A 1 11.02 -8.12 -5.17
C LYS A 1 11.79 -6.91 -5.66
N GLY A 2 13.08 -7.10 -5.97
CA GLY A 2 14.03 -5.99 -6.11
C GLY A 2 13.75 -5.14 -7.35
N GLY A 3 13.43 -3.86 -7.15
CA GLY A 3 13.26 -2.85 -8.22
C GLY A 3 11.87 -2.23 -8.32
N LYS A 4 10.82 -2.90 -7.82
CA LYS A 4 9.44 -2.37 -7.88
C LYS A 4 9.15 -1.44 -6.70
N GLN A 5 8.42 -0.37 -6.96
CA GLN A 5 7.92 0.56 -5.94
C GLN A 5 6.74 -0.06 -5.17
N ILE A 6 6.42 0.47 -3.99
CA ILE A 6 5.32 -0.04 -3.15
C ILE A 6 3.99 0.59 -3.59
N CYS A 7 2.95 -0.22 -3.74
CA CYS A 7 1.60 0.29 -3.98
C CYS A 7 0.99 0.83 -2.68
N LEU A 8 1.03 2.14 -2.45
CA LEU A 8 0.43 2.74 -1.25
C LEU A 8 -1.10 2.60 -1.20
N ARG A 9 -1.77 2.56 -2.35
CA ARG A 9 -3.21 2.25 -2.41
C ARG A 9 -3.55 0.86 -1.87
N PHE A 10 -2.63 -0.10 -1.97
CA PHE A 10 -2.84 -1.43 -1.38
C PHE A 10 -2.77 -1.38 0.15
N LEU A 11 -1.95 -0.50 0.71
CA LEU A 11 -1.81 -0.29 2.16
C LEU A 11 -2.93 0.57 2.76
N SER A 12 -3.68 1.29 1.93
CA SER A 12 -4.62 2.32 2.37
C SER A 12 -6.08 1.85 2.35
N ALA A 13 -6.93 2.61 3.05
CA ALA A 13 -8.37 2.38 3.08
C ALA A 13 -9.04 2.51 1.68
N GLN A 14 -8.45 3.29 0.77
CA GLN A 14 -8.92 3.38 -0.62
C GLN A 14 -8.81 2.05 -1.39
N GLY A 15 -7.87 1.19 -1.01
CA GLY A 15 -7.64 -0.10 -1.66
C GLY A 15 -7.03 -0.01 -3.06
N CYS A 16 -6.40 -1.11 -3.47
CA CYS A 16 -5.92 -1.29 -4.84
C CYS A 16 -6.91 -2.18 -5.62
N ARG A 17 -7.24 -1.80 -6.85
CA ARG A 17 -8.09 -2.60 -7.77
C ARG A 17 -7.33 -3.76 -8.44
N GLY A 18 -6.11 -4.03 -7.98
CA GLY A 18 -5.28 -5.14 -8.44
C GLY A 18 -5.95 -6.49 -8.19
N LYS A 19 -5.71 -7.44 -9.09
CA LYS A 19 -6.25 -8.81 -8.99
C LYS A 19 -5.13 -9.82 -8.83
N ASN A 20 -5.43 -10.99 -8.27
CA ASN A 20 -4.48 -12.10 -8.11
C ASN A 20 -3.16 -11.69 -7.44
N GLY A 21 -3.23 -10.79 -6.44
CA GLY A 21 -2.07 -10.32 -5.69
C GLY A 21 -1.12 -9.39 -6.46
N LYS A 22 -1.51 -8.88 -7.64
CA LYS A 22 -0.72 -7.92 -8.43
C LYS A 22 -1.40 -6.56 -8.47
N CYS A 23 -0.60 -5.49 -8.45
CA CYS A 23 -1.08 -4.14 -8.69
C CYS A 23 -1.51 -3.98 -10.16
N ILE A 24 -2.40 -3.02 -10.42
CA ILE A 24 -2.75 -2.59 -11.78
C ILE A 24 -1.60 -1.86 -12.49
N ILE A 25 -0.69 -1.25 -11.72
CA ILE A 25 0.51 -0.59 -12.25
C ILE A 25 1.66 -1.59 -12.15
N ASP A 26 2.25 -1.97 -13.28
CA ASP A 26 3.23 -3.07 -13.31
C ASP A 26 4.45 -2.80 -12.42
N ASN A 27 4.92 -1.54 -12.38
CA ASN A 27 6.07 -1.16 -11.57
C ASN A 27 5.78 -1.08 -10.05
N LEU A 28 4.52 -1.26 -9.64
CA LEU A 28 4.14 -1.32 -8.22
C LEU A 28 3.96 -2.76 -7.76
N CYS A 29 4.31 -3.02 -6.50
CA CYS A 29 4.04 -4.28 -5.85
C CYS A 29 3.13 -4.11 -4.64
N HIS A 30 2.27 -5.10 -4.42
CA HIS A 30 1.58 -5.27 -3.14
C HIS A 30 2.60 -5.77 -2.13
N PHE A 31 2.70 -5.06 -1.02
CA PHE A 31 3.66 -5.33 0.05
C PHE A 31 2.90 -5.22 1.36
N LYS A 32 3.02 -6.23 2.23
CA LYS A 32 2.39 -6.27 3.55
C LYS A 32 3.50 -6.36 4.60
N PRO A 33 4.04 -5.22 5.07
CA PRO A 33 5.06 -5.23 6.12
C PRO A 33 4.42 -5.58 7.47
N ALA A 34 5.23 -6.16 8.37
CA ALA A 34 4.80 -6.40 9.75
C ALA A 34 4.64 -5.09 10.56
N ALA A 35 5.37 -4.04 10.18
CA ALA A 35 5.26 -2.71 10.75
C ALA A 35 5.51 -1.64 9.68
N LEU A 36 4.76 -0.53 9.73
CA LEU A 36 4.97 0.63 8.88
C LEU A 36 5.64 1.76 9.67
N PRO A 37 6.68 2.41 9.13
CA PRO A 37 7.22 3.63 9.73
C PRO A 37 6.13 4.72 9.82
N ASP A 38 6.16 5.52 10.89
CA ASP A 38 5.14 6.56 11.13
C ASP A 38 5.00 7.54 9.97
N VAL A 39 6.12 7.93 9.34
CA VAL A 39 6.11 8.79 8.15
C VAL A 39 5.27 8.22 7.00
N VAL A 40 5.27 6.90 6.82
CA VAL A 40 4.46 6.23 5.79
C VAL A 40 3.00 6.18 6.22
N ARG A 41 2.73 5.97 7.51
CA ARG A 41 1.37 6.00 8.07
C ARG A 41 0.74 7.38 7.90
N ASP A 42 1.43 8.44 8.31
CA ASP A 42 0.98 9.83 8.18
C ASP A 42 0.76 10.23 6.72
N PHE A 43 1.68 9.83 5.84
CA PHE A 43 1.52 10.09 4.41
C PHE A 43 0.32 9.34 3.83
N THR A 44 0.11 8.09 4.23
CA THR A 44 -1.03 7.28 3.78
C THR A 44 -2.35 7.82 4.31
N ASP A 45 -2.36 8.31 5.54
CA ASP A 45 -3.52 8.98 6.13
C ASP A 45 -3.93 10.22 5.33
N LYS A 46 -2.98 11.16 5.17
CA LYS A 46 -3.20 12.44 4.50
C LYS A 46 -3.59 12.32 3.02
N ASN A 47 -3.03 11.35 2.30
CA ASN A 47 -3.16 11.27 0.84
C ASN A 47 -4.09 10.13 0.38
N TYR A 48 -4.32 9.13 1.23
CA TYR A 48 -5.04 7.91 0.85
C TYR A 48 -6.16 7.49 1.81
N GLY A 49 -6.55 8.36 2.74
CA GLY A 49 -7.72 8.16 3.61
C GLY A 49 -7.48 7.16 4.74
N GLY A 50 -6.24 7.00 5.18
CA GLY A 50 -5.88 6.10 6.28
C GLY A 50 -5.38 4.74 5.81
N LEU A 51 -4.92 3.93 6.76
CA LEU A 51 -4.53 2.54 6.53
C LEU A 51 -5.77 1.65 6.34
N SER A 52 -5.62 0.61 5.51
CA SER A 52 -6.64 -0.44 5.40
C SER A 52 -6.77 -1.19 6.72
N SER A 53 -7.92 -1.82 6.97
CA SER A 53 -8.15 -2.60 8.19
C SER A 53 -7.19 -3.79 8.34
N ASP A 54 -6.60 -4.26 7.24
CA ASP A 54 -5.60 -5.34 7.22
C ASP A 54 -4.18 -4.83 7.61
N MET A 55 -4.01 -3.51 7.68
CA MET A 55 -2.77 -2.80 8.01
C MET A 55 -2.88 -1.98 9.30
N GLN A 56 -4.02 -2.01 10.00
CA GLN A 56 -4.22 -1.44 11.34
C GLN A 56 -3.82 -2.48 12.40
#